data_AF-A0A2N6D804-F1
#
_entry.id   AF-A0A2N6D804-F1
#
_cell.length_a   1.000
_cell.length_b   1.000
_cell.length_c   1.000
_cell.angle_alpha   90.00
_cell.angle_beta   90.00
_cell.angle_gamma   90.00
#
_symmetry.space_group_name_H-M   'P 1'
#
loop_
_entity.id
_entity.type
_entity.pdbx_description
1 polymer ?
#
loop_
_entity_poly.entity_id
_entity_poly.type
_entity_poly.pdbx_seq_one_letter_code
_entity_poly.pdbx_strand_id
1 'polypeptide(L)'
;MRIDDKFKFDLNRLKDTSAKKKDEKSSSVGSSDSSSSDKVSLSSGAKDVANIKESLKGAPEIRVELVQELKVKIESGQYDVSGRDVAEKIVQTAIDDLF
;
A
#
# COMPACT_ATOMS: atom_id res chain seq x y z
N MET A 1 -9.65 44.74 1.71
CA MET A 1 -9.35 43.30 1.65
C MET A 1 -8.35 43.05 0.52
N ARG A 2 -7.13 42.65 0.86
CA ARG A 2 -6.10 42.10 -0.05
C ARG A 2 -5.57 40.82 0.63
N ILE A 3 -5.32 39.77 -0.14
CA ILE A 3 -5.16 38.37 0.33
C ILE A 3 -3.68 38.01 0.61
N ASP A 4 -2.80 39.00 0.68
CA ASP A 4 -1.34 38.74 0.77
C ASP A 4 -0.81 38.51 2.20
N ASP A 5 -1.66 38.46 3.23
CA ASP A 5 -1.23 38.39 4.65
C ASP A 5 -1.31 36.99 5.31
N LYS A 6 -1.32 35.88 4.55
CA LYS A 6 -1.35 34.52 5.13
C LYS A 6 -0.22 33.57 4.74
N PHE A 7 0.94 34.08 4.32
CA PHE A 7 2.12 33.24 4.09
C PHE A 7 3.42 33.84 4.64
N LYS A 8 3.44 34.16 5.94
CA LYS A 8 4.68 34.43 6.68
C LYS A 8 4.78 33.44 7.84
N PHE A 9 5.16 32.20 7.53
CA PHE A 9 5.52 31.20 8.54
C PHE A 9 7.03 30.92 8.44
N ASP A 10 7.76 31.62 9.30
CA ASP A 10 9.07 31.32 9.89
C ASP A 10 10.12 30.54 9.08
N LEU A 11 10.94 31.28 8.33
CA LEU A 11 12.19 30.79 7.71
C LEU A 11 13.44 30.96 8.62
N ASN A 12 13.27 31.11 9.94
CA ASN A 12 14.36 31.51 10.86
C ASN A 12 14.76 30.48 11.94
N ARG A 13 14.31 29.22 11.87
CA ARG A 13 14.63 28.18 12.87
C ARG A 13 15.61 27.10 12.39
N LEU A 14 16.69 27.46 11.70
CA LEU A 14 17.74 26.48 11.34
C LEU A 14 19.18 26.95 11.62
N LYS A 15 19.40 27.95 12.48
CA LYS A 15 20.76 28.42 12.80
C LYS A 15 21.31 28.10 14.19
N ASP A 16 20.52 27.49 15.10
CA ASP A 16 20.94 27.32 16.50
C ASP A 16 21.27 25.88 16.94
N THR A 17 21.75 24.99 16.05
CA THR A 17 22.23 23.65 16.47
C THR A 17 23.70 23.38 16.13
N SER A 18 24.50 24.45 15.96
CA SER A 18 25.95 24.37 15.69
C SER A 18 26.78 24.92 16.84
N ALA A 19 26.62 24.41 18.08
CA ALA A 19 27.51 24.78 19.20
C ALA A 19 27.51 23.75 20.36
N LYS A 20 28.11 22.57 20.15
CA LYS A 20 28.75 21.65 21.13
C LYS A 20 28.83 20.28 20.45
N LYS A 21 29.97 19.60 20.28
CA LYS A 21 31.08 19.40 21.21
C LYS A 21 32.25 18.84 20.40
N LYS A 22 33.43 19.42 20.59
CA LYS A 22 34.72 18.97 20.03
C LYS A 22 35.45 18.23 21.15
N ASP A 23 35.84 16.98 20.93
CA ASP A 23 36.97 16.33 21.60
C ASP A 23 37.51 15.23 20.65
N GLU A 24 38.83 15.22 20.51
CA GLU A 24 39.60 14.54 19.48
C GLU A 24 39.92 13.07 19.85
N LYS A 25 40.29 12.24 18.85
CA LYS A 25 41.68 11.75 18.69
C LYS A 25 41.81 10.55 17.72
N SER A 26 42.58 10.80 16.66
CA SER A 26 43.55 9.93 15.94
C SER A 26 43.13 8.64 15.21
N SER A 27 43.39 8.70 13.90
CA SER A 27 44.22 7.77 13.11
C SER A 27 43.79 6.31 12.92
N SER A 28 43.35 5.99 11.70
CA SER A 28 44.12 5.10 10.80
C SER A 28 43.49 5.11 9.41
N VAL A 29 44.26 5.56 8.41
CA VAL A 29 44.00 5.29 7.00
C VAL A 29 44.06 3.76 6.81
N GLY A 30 42.97 3.18 6.33
CA GLY A 30 42.85 1.79 5.94
C GLY A 30 41.92 1.70 4.74
N SER A 31 42.52 1.71 3.56
CA SER A 31 41.91 1.49 2.25
C SER A 31 41.10 0.19 2.22
N SER A 32 39.92 0.19 1.60
CA SER A 32 39.57 -0.68 0.46
C SER A 32 38.05 -0.74 0.26
N ASP A 33 37.65 -0.28 -0.93
CA ASP A 33 36.49 -0.73 -1.70
C ASP A 33 35.08 -0.56 -1.13
N SER A 34 34.53 0.58 -1.52
CA SER A 34 33.14 0.78 -1.93
C SER A 34 32.47 -0.48 -2.50
N SER A 35 31.80 -1.26 -1.67
CA SER A 35 30.63 -2.00 -2.13
C SER A 35 29.48 -1.01 -2.25
N SER A 36 29.42 -0.27 -3.36
CA SER A 36 28.23 0.48 -3.73
C SER A 36 27.10 -0.52 -3.96
N SER A 37 26.36 -0.83 -2.91
CA SER A 37 25.17 -1.66 -2.99
C SER A 37 24.19 -0.98 -3.94
N ASP A 38 23.78 -1.67 -5.00
CA ASP A 38 22.74 -1.17 -5.90
C ASP A 38 21.47 -0.84 -5.09
N LYS A 39 21.08 0.44 -5.12
CA LYS A 39 19.83 0.89 -4.51
C LYS A 39 18.71 0.76 -5.52
N VAL A 40 17.87 -0.26 -5.34
CA VAL A 40 16.62 -0.40 -6.09
C VAL A 40 15.55 0.54 -5.49
N SER A 41 14.97 1.39 -6.33
CA SER A 41 13.84 2.25 -5.95
C SER A 41 12.56 1.68 -6.57
N LEU A 42 11.61 1.28 -5.72
CA LEU A 42 10.29 0.86 -6.18
C LEU A 42 9.50 2.06 -6.71
N SER A 43 8.82 1.87 -7.84
CA SER A 43 7.88 2.84 -8.38
C SER A 43 6.76 3.14 -7.39
N SER A 44 6.12 4.32 -7.49
CA SER A 44 4.98 4.69 -6.66
C SER A 44 3.86 3.65 -6.73
N GLY A 45 3.50 3.23 -7.96
CA GLY A 45 2.47 2.21 -8.15
C GLY A 45 2.80 0.86 -7.51
N ALA A 46 4.08 0.45 -7.49
CA ALA A 46 4.48 -0.80 -6.81
C ALA A 46 4.28 -0.70 -5.29
N LYS A 47 4.54 0.47 -4.70
CA LYS A 47 4.30 0.73 -3.27
C LYS A 47 2.81 0.74 -2.95
N ASP A 48 2.00 1.32 -3.82
CA ASP A 48 0.54 1.37 -3.64
C ASP A 48 -0.07 -0.03 -3.67
N VAL A 49 0.33 -0.87 -4.63
CA VAL A 49 -0.11 -2.27 -4.72
C VAL A 49 0.33 -3.07 -3.50
N ALA A 50 1.55 -2.84 -2.98
CA ALA A 50 2.02 -3.51 -1.77
C ALA A 50 1.16 -3.13 -0.54
N ASN A 51 0.86 -1.84 -0.38
CA ASN A 51 0.02 -1.35 0.72
C ASN A 51 -1.42 -1.89 0.66
N ILE A 52 -1.99 -1.99 -0.55
CA ILE A 52 -3.33 -2.56 -0.76
C ILE A 52 -3.31 -4.05 -0.43
N LYS A 53 -2.30 -4.81 -0.89
CA LYS A 53 -2.14 -6.23 -0.56
C LYS A 53 -2.00 -6.45 0.95
N GLU A 54 -1.23 -5.61 1.64
CA GLU A 54 -1.09 -5.65 3.11
C GLU A 54 -2.45 -5.49 3.80
N SER A 55 -3.23 -4.50 3.34
CA SER A 55 -4.55 -4.20 3.89
C SER A 55 -5.56 -5.33 3.65
N LEU A 56 -5.47 -6.01 2.50
CA LEU A 56 -6.34 -7.14 2.15
C LEU A 56 -6.03 -8.41 2.95
N LYS A 57 -4.77 -8.62 3.38
CA LYS A 57 -4.39 -9.78 4.21
C LYS A 57 -5.09 -9.81 5.56
N GLY A 58 -5.47 -8.64 6.10
CA GLY A 58 -6.22 -8.53 7.35
C GLY A 58 -7.72 -8.73 7.21
N ALA A 59 -8.23 -8.84 5.97
CA ALA A 59 -9.65 -9.06 5.73
C ALA A 59 -10.05 -10.51 6.12
N PRO A 60 -11.28 -10.73 6.64
CA PRO A 60 -11.74 -12.07 6.96
C PRO A 60 -11.84 -12.92 5.69
N GLU A 61 -11.42 -14.19 5.78
CA GLU A 61 -11.52 -15.16 4.68
C GLU A 61 -12.98 -15.37 4.25
N ILE A 62 -13.92 -15.30 5.20
CA ILE A 62 -15.35 -15.49 4.95
C ILE A 62 -16.08 -14.16 5.17
N ARG A 63 -16.79 -13.69 4.14
CA ARG A 63 -17.72 -12.56 4.24
C ARG A 63 -19.07 -13.03 4.78
N VAL A 64 -19.16 -13.12 6.11
CA VAL A 64 -20.34 -13.64 6.82
C VAL A 64 -21.63 -12.93 6.44
N GLU A 65 -21.60 -11.61 6.27
CA GLU A 65 -22.74 -10.79 5.84
C GLU A 65 -23.32 -11.27 4.49
N LEU A 66 -22.47 -11.43 3.48
CA LEU A 66 -22.87 -11.90 2.16
C LEU A 66 -23.46 -13.32 2.22
N VAL A 67 -22.84 -14.21 3.01
CA VAL A 67 -23.34 -15.57 3.20
C VAL A 67 -24.73 -15.55 3.84
N GLN A 68 -24.93 -14.71 4.83
CA GLN A 68 -26.21 -14.58 5.52
C GLN A 68 -27.30 -14.02 4.60
N GLU A 69 -26.98 -12.99 3.81
CA GLU A 69 -27.89 -12.43 2.80
C GLU A 69 -28.32 -13.50 1.78
N LEU A 70 -27.36 -14.27 1.25
CA LEU A 70 -27.63 -15.34 0.30
C LEU A 70 -28.49 -16.45 0.91
N LYS A 71 -28.22 -16.85 2.15
CA LYS A 71 -29.05 -17.82 2.87
C LYS A 71 -30.50 -17.36 2.98
N VAL A 72 -30.73 -16.10 3.37
CA VAL A 72 -32.08 -15.54 3.46
C VAL A 72 -32.78 -15.55 2.10
N LYS A 73 -32.09 -15.18 1.01
CA LYS A 73 -32.65 -15.23 -0.35
C LYS A 73 -33.03 -16.66 -0.75
N ILE A 74 -32.19 -17.64 -0.42
CA ILE A 74 -32.47 -19.06 -0.70
C ILE A 74 -33.68 -19.55 0.11
N GLU A 75 -33.71 -19.29 1.43
CA GLU A 75 -34.81 -19.69 2.31
C GLU A 75 -36.15 -19.05 1.92
N SER A 76 -36.12 -17.80 1.47
CA SER A 76 -37.29 -17.06 0.99
C SER A 76 -37.76 -17.47 -0.42
N GLY A 77 -37.01 -18.34 -1.11
CA GLY A 77 -37.28 -18.72 -2.49
C GLY A 77 -37.02 -17.62 -3.53
N GLN A 78 -36.39 -16.51 -3.14
CA GLN A 78 -36.05 -15.38 -4.01
C GLN A 78 -34.64 -15.50 -4.62
N TYR A 79 -33.95 -16.60 -4.37
CA TYR A 79 -32.69 -16.90 -5.03
C TYR A 79 -32.97 -17.56 -6.39
N ASP A 80 -32.98 -16.74 -7.44
CA ASP A 80 -33.12 -17.19 -8.82
C ASP A 80 -31.78 -17.06 -9.56
N VAL A 81 -31.30 -18.17 -10.11
CA VAL A 81 -30.09 -18.22 -10.93
C VAL A 81 -30.46 -18.94 -12.21
N SER A 82 -30.35 -18.24 -13.34
CA SER A 82 -30.71 -18.82 -14.61
C SER A 82 -29.64 -19.81 -15.08
N GLY A 83 -30.04 -20.79 -15.90
CA GLY A 83 -29.07 -21.71 -16.52
C GLY A 83 -28.04 -21.00 -17.40
N ARG A 84 -28.37 -19.80 -17.91
CA ARG A 84 -27.44 -18.95 -18.65
C ARG A 84 -26.34 -18.39 -17.74
N ASP A 85 -26.70 -17.91 -16.55
CA ASP A 85 -25.73 -17.34 -15.59
C ASP A 85 -24.72 -18.42 -15.14
N VAL A 86 -25.20 -19.65 -14.95
CA VAL A 86 -24.35 -20.80 -14.64
C VAL A 86 -23.40 -21.11 -15.80
N ALA A 87 -23.91 -21.19 -17.03
CA ALA A 87 -23.10 -21.48 -18.21
C ALA A 87 -22.04 -20.39 -18.46
N GLU A 88 -22.40 -19.12 -18.27
CA GLU A 88 -21.46 -18.00 -18.36
C GLU A 88 -20.33 -18.13 -17.34
N LYS A 89 -20.65 -18.47 -16.09
CA LYS A 89 -19.62 -18.68 -15.07
C LYS A 89 -18.71 -19.87 -15.35
N ILE A 90 -19.24 -20.96 -15.90
CA ILE A 90 -18.42 -22.12 -16.29
C ILE A 90 -17.42 -21.72 -17.37
N VAL A 91 -17.89 -21.06 -18.44
CA VAL A 91 -17.02 -20.65 -19.56
C VAL A 91 -15.99 -19.62 -19.10
N GLN A 92 -16.41 -18.64 -18.30
CA GLN A 92 -15.50 -17.62 -17.78
C GLN A 92 -14.39 -18.24 -16.92
N THR A 93 -14.73 -19.15 -16.01
CA THR A 93 -13.73 -19.84 -15.17
C THR A 93 -12.77 -20.66 -16.02
N ALA A 94 -13.27 -21.36 -17.06
CA ALA A 94 -12.42 -22.13 -17.97
C ALA A 94 -11.45 -21.26 -18.79
N ILE A 95 -11.83 -20.02 -19.10
CA ILE A 95 -10.95 -19.06 -19.76
C ILE A 95 -9.92 -18.50 -18.78
N ASP A 96 -10.36 -18.11 -17.58
CA ASP A 96 -9.47 -17.57 -16.54
C ASP A 96 -8.39 -18.59 -16.12
N ASP A 97 -8.68 -19.89 -16.12
CA ASP A 97 -7.70 -20.94 -15.84
C ASP A 97 -6.67 -21.16 -16.96
N LEU A 98 -6.97 -20.69 -18.19
CA LEU A 98 -6.11 -20.91 -19.36
C LEU A 98 -5.01 -19.84 -19.49
N PHE A 99 -5.17 -18.69 -18.84
CA PHE A 99 -4.29 -17.52 -18.97
C PHE A 99 -3.72 -17.07 -17.62
#